data_AF-A0A0D0C0G3-F1
#
_entry.id   AF-A0A0D0C0G3-F1
#
_cell.length_a   1.000
_cell.length_b   1.000
_cell.length_c   1.000
_cell.angle_alpha   90.00
_cell.angle_beta   90.00
_cell.angle_gamma   90.00
#
_symmetry.space_group_name_H-M   'P 1'
#
loop_
_entity.id
_entity.type
_entity.pdbx_description
1 polymer ?
#
loop_
_entity_poly.entity_id
_entity_poly.type
_entity_poly.pdbx_seq_one_letter_code
_entity_poly.pdbx_strand_id
1 'polypeptide(L)'
;YWDWTDERTAKEGLPDLLRPRAVVLKLPNGGSRTLSTNPLATYHFEDPRPNGFQNIDNDARDPWNPWAPIDKAYFKDWTSSYRWPTSTVNPKEEYYRQDMYVPSNDDYGWKSLKTAVGLLFSFPSDADKDEYPFIWDEFSNTRFQSKGTKAARKMKDYKAGNLEQPHNKVHLDLGGLGHMANNDYAGFDPIFYLH
;
A
#
# COMPACT_ATOMS: atom_id res chain seq x y z
N TYR A 1 2.55 2.44 -13.34
CA TYR A 1 2.39 3.03 -12.01
C TYR A 1 0.94 3.47 -11.84
N TRP A 2 0.45 3.47 -10.61
CA TRP A 2 -0.82 4.03 -10.19
C TRP A 2 -0.52 5.31 -9.42
N ASP A 3 -0.95 6.46 -9.94
CA ASP A 3 -0.81 7.74 -9.24
C ASP A 3 -1.91 7.89 -8.20
N TRP A 4 -1.63 7.42 -6.99
CA TRP A 4 -2.53 7.51 -5.84
C TRP A 4 -2.61 8.94 -5.24
N THR A 5 -1.85 9.90 -5.77
CA THR A 5 -1.94 11.33 -5.41
C THR A 5 -2.67 12.18 -6.45
N ASP A 6 -3.07 11.61 -7.58
CA ASP A 6 -3.87 12.27 -8.61
C ASP A 6 -5.23 12.72 -8.02
N GLU A 7 -5.73 13.88 -8.46
CA GLU A 7 -7.00 14.43 -7.98
C GLU A 7 -8.21 13.55 -8.32
N ARG A 8 -8.10 12.70 -9.34
CA ARG A 8 -9.10 11.68 -9.65
C ARG A 8 -9.14 10.61 -8.57
N THR A 9 -8.03 10.24 -7.96
CA THR A 9 -8.05 9.27 -6.84
C THR A 9 -8.86 9.78 -5.66
N ALA A 10 -8.83 11.09 -5.37
CA ALA A 10 -9.69 11.71 -4.35
C ALA A 10 -11.20 11.63 -4.64
N LYS A 11 -11.58 11.45 -5.91
CA LYS A 11 -12.98 11.50 -6.38
C LYS A 11 -13.52 10.12 -6.75
N GLU A 12 -12.68 9.33 -7.38
CA GLU A 12 -13.00 8.06 -8.06
C GLU A 12 -12.39 6.86 -7.30
N GLY A 13 -11.46 7.09 -6.37
CA GLY A 13 -10.78 6.03 -5.64
C GLY A 13 -9.81 5.23 -6.52
N LEU A 14 -9.77 3.91 -6.31
CA LEU A 14 -8.95 3.02 -7.14
C LEU A 14 -9.50 2.97 -8.57
N PRO A 15 -8.61 2.97 -9.59
CA PRO A 15 -9.00 2.68 -10.95
C PRO A 15 -9.81 1.39 -11.06
N ASP A 16 -10.87 1.47 -11.83
CA ASP A 16 -11.82 0.41 -12.12
C ASP A 16 -11.16 -0.91 -12.59
N LEU A 17 -10.03 -0.80 -13.29
CA LEU A 17 -9.23 -1.93 -13.75
C LEU A 17 -8.50 -2.67 -12.61
N LEU A 18 -8.38 -2.07 -11.42
CA LEU A 18 -7.71 -2.67 -10.26
C LEU A 18 -8.70 -3.30 -9.28
N ARG A 19 -10.00 -3.19 -9.52
CA ARG A 19 -11.05 -3.84 -8.71
C ARG A 19 -11.37 -5.24 -9.28
N PRO A 20 -11.72 -6.23 -8.45
CA PRO A 20 -12.04 -7.58 -8.89
C PRO A 20 -13.35 -7.59 -9.64
N ARG A 21 -13.22 -7.87 -10.92
CA ARG A 21 -14.31 -8.06 -11.86
C ARG A 21 -13.80 -8.89 -13.02
N ALA A 22 -14.72 -9.42 -13.81
CA ALA A 22 -14.34 -9.97 -15.10
C ALA A 22 -13.78 -8.84 -15.99
N VAL A 23 -12.74 -9.13 -16.78
CA VAL A 23 -12.16 -8.18 -17.73
C VAL A 23 -12.38 -8.67 -19.16
N VAL A 24 -12.77 -7.76 -20.05
CA VAL A 24 -12.97 -8.06 -21.48
C VAL A 24 -11.70 -7.71 -22.24
N LEU A 25 -11.13 -8.70 -22.91
CA LEU A 25 -9.95 -8.56 -23.76
C LEU A 25 -10.36 -8.54 -25.22
N LYS A 26 -9.77 -7.64 -26.00
CA LYS A 26 -9.84 -7.68 -27.47
C LYS A 26 -8.79 -8.66 -27.98
N LEU A 27 -9.20 -9.57 -28.86
CA LEU A 27 -8.33 -10.59 -29.44
C LEU A 27 -7.78 -10.12 -30.79
N PRO A 28 -6.62 -10.63 -31.24
CA PRO A 28 -6.02 -10.26 -32.53
C PRO A 28 -6.91 -10.53 -33.75
N ASN A 29 -7.84 -11.49 -33.64
CA ASN A 29 -8.79 -11.81 -34.71
C ASN A 29 -10.01 -10.86 -34.78
N GLY A 30 -10.00 -9.76 -34.02
CA GLY A 30 -11.13 -8.84 -33.90
C GLY A 30 -12.25 -9.31 -32.96
N GLY A 31 -12.13 -10.51 -32.39
CA GLY A 31 -13.05 -11.02 -31.38
C GLY A 31 -12.82 -10.40 -29.99
N SER A 32 -13.63 -10.81 -29.03
CA SER A 32 -13.46 -10.46 -27.62
C SER A 32 -13.55 -11.69 -26.73
N ARG A 33 -12.82 -11.69 -25.61
CA ARG A 33 -12.86 -12.74 -24.59
C ARG A 33 -13.00 -12.11 -23.22
N THR A 34 -13.96 -12.58 -22.44
CA THR A 34 -14.09 -12.25 -21.03
C THR A 34 -13.21 -13.20 -20.21
N LEU A 35 -12.29 -12.64 -19.43
CA LEU A 35 -11.64 -13.37 -18.35
C LEU A 35 -12.50 -13.24 -17.09
N SER A 36 -12.86 -14.37 -16.49
CA SER A 36 -13.61 -14.39 -15.22
C SER A 36 -12.82 -13.77 -14.07
N THR A 37 -11.49 -13.82 -14.17
CA THR A 37 -10.56 -13.18 -13.22
C THR A 37 -9.75 -12.12 -13.93
N ASN A 38 -9.77 -10.91 -13.38
CA ASN A 38 -8.87 -9.84 -13.77
C ASN A 38 -7.50 -10.00 -13.08
N PRO A 39 -6.41 -10.25 -13.83
CA PRO A 39 -5.09 -10.48 -13.25
C PRO A 39 -4.46 -9.24 -12.60
N LEU A 40 -5.03 -8.05 -12.80
CA LEU A 40 -4.59 -6.82 -12.12
C LEU A 40 -5.34 -6.55 -10.81
N ALA A 41 -6.40 -7.30 -10.54
CA ALA A 41 -7.20 -7.12 -9.34
C ALA A 41 -6.86 -8.14 -8.25
N THR A 42 -6.54 -9.36 -8.62
CA THR A 42 -6.21 -10.43 -7.67
C THR A 42 -5.26 -11.43 -8.31
N TYR A 43 -4.39 -12.01 -7.49
CA TYR A 43 -3.56 -13.15 -7.86
C TYR A 43 -4.17 -14.42 -7.27
N HIS A 44 -4.44 -15.42 -8.10
CA HIS A 44 -4.86 -16.73 -7.65
C HIS A 44 -3.63 -17.61 -7.40
N PHE A 45 -3.56 -18.19 -6.20
CA PHE A 45 -2.47 -19.11 -5.88
C PHE A 45 -2.68 -20.47 -6.56
N GLU A 46 -1.56 -21.15 -6.82
CA GLU A 46 -1.57 -22.54 -7.28
C GLU A 46 -2.09 -23.49 -6.18
N ASP A 47 -2.53 -24.68 -6.60
CA ASP A 47 -2.89 -25.79 -5.71
C ASP A 47 -1.94 -26.98 -5.95
N PRO A 48 -1.05 -27.32 -5.01
CA PRO A 48 -0.92 -26.73 -3.68
C PRO A 48 -0.20 -25.38 -3.67
N ARG A 49 -0.54 -24.54 -2.69
CA ARG A 49 0.10 -23.24 -2.47
C ARG A 49 1.59 -23.37 -2.10
N PRO A 50 2.41 -22.32 -2.32
CA PRO A 50 3.76 -22.26 -1.79
C PRO A 50 3.79 -22.51 -0.27
N ASN A 51 4.77 -23.29 0.17
CA ASN A 51 4.99 -23.53 1.59
C ASN A 51 5.35 -22.22 2.32
N GLY A 52 4.95 -22.11 3.58
CA GLY A 52 5.36 -21.04 4.49
C GLY A 52 4.24 -20.06 4.87
N PHE A 53 3.14 -19.99 4.12
CA PHE A 53 2.00 -19.15 4.47
C PHE A 53 1.43 -19.52 5.85
N GLN A 54 1.23 -18.50 6.70
CA GLN A 54 0.67 -18.64 8.05
C GLN A 54 -0.57 -17.76 8.21
N ASN A 55 -1.52 -18.24 9.00
CA ASN A 55 -2.58 -17.37 9.49
C ASN A 55 -1.99 -16.45 10.56
N ILE A 56 -2.34 -15.17 10.50
CA ILE A 56 -1.80 -14.15 11.39
C ILE A 56 -2.96 -13.58 12.21
N ASP A 57 -2.85 -13.72 13.53
CA ASP A 57 -3.69 -12.98 14.47
C ASP A 57 -3.27 -11.52 14.46
N ASN A 58 -4.25 -10.62 14.42
CA ASN A 58 -3.98 -9.20 14.51
C ASN A 58 -3.49 -8.83 15.93
N ASP A 59 -2.32 -8.19 16.05
CA ASP A 59 -1.82 -7.77 17.36
C ASP A 59 -2.54 -6.48 17.79
N ALA A 60 -3.28 -6.56 18.90
CA ALA A 60 -3.93 -5.44 19.57
C ALA A 60 -3.01 -4.23 19.84
N ARG A 61 -1.69 -4.46 19.87
CA ARG A 61 -0.68 -3.49 20.24
C ARG A 61 -0.05 -2.79 19.03
N ASP A 62 -0.41 -3.16 17.80
CA ASP A 62 0.05 -2.44 16.61
C ASP A 62 -0.80 -1.17 16.43
N PRO A 63 -0.23 0.03 16.71
CA PRO A 63 -0.98 1.28 16.65
C PRO A 63 -1.30 1.72 15.21
N TRP A 64 -0.71 1.07 14.21
CA TRP A 64 -0.90 1.38 12.79
C TRP A 64 -1.91 0.44 12.13
N ASN A 65 -2.42 -0.53 12.89
CA ASN A 65 -3.30 -1.54 12.36
C ASN A 65 -4.77 -1.09 12.48
N PRO A 66 -5.52 -1.03 11.37
CA PRO A 66 -6.91 -0.56 11.39
C PRO A 66 -7.91 -1.60 11.94
N TRP A 67 -7.47 -2.78 12.37
CA TRP A 67 -8.34 -3.91 12.73
C TRP A 67 -8.54 -4.09 14.22
N ALA A 68 -9.61 -4.81 14.57
CA ALA A 68 -9.85 -5.17 15.95
C ALA A 68 -8.75 -6.16 16.41
N PRO A 69 -8.32 -6.09 17.69
CA PRO A 69 -7.39 -7.04 18.33
C PRO A 69 -7.67 -8.54 18.17
N ILE A 70 -8.85 -8.90 17.66
CA ILE A 70 -9.36 -10.27 17.58
C ILE A 70 -9.48 -10.78 16.13
N ASP A 71 -9.20 -9.92 15.14
CA ASP A 71 -9.29 -10.29 13.74
C ASP A 71 -8.09 -11.16 13.32
N LYS A 72 -8.32 -12.06 12.35
CA LYS A 72 -7.35 -13.01 11.83
C LYS A 72 -7.28 -12.92 10.32
N ALA A 73 -6.07 -12.70 9.81
CA ALA A 73 -5.77 -12.85 8.40
C ALA A 73 -5.50 -14.33 8.10
N TYR A 74 -6.28 -14.93 7.20
CA TYR A 74 -6.18 -16.35 6.90
C TYR A 74 -5.30 -16.63 5.68
N PHE A 75 -4.10 -16.03 5.61
CA PHE A 75 -3.21 -16.16 4.44
C PHE A 75 -2.94 -17.63 4.07
N LYS A 76 -2.80 -18.51 5.06
CA LYS A 76 -2.60 -19.94 4.82
C LYS A 76 -3.79 -20.59 4.13
N ASP A 77 -5.00 -20.09 4.32
CA ASP A 77 -6.24 -20.70 3.83
C ASP A 77 -6.84 -19.99 2.61
N TRP A 78 -6.53 -18.72 2.41
CA TRP A 78 -6.95 -17.90 1.28
C TRP A 78 -6.33 -18.37 -0.04
N THR A 79 -7.17 -18.60 -1.05
CA THR A 79 -6.76 -19.11 -2.39
C THR A 79 -6.36 -17.99 -3.36
N SER A 80 -6.50 -16.73 -2.93
CA SER A 80 -6.18 -15.57 -3.75
C SER A 80 -5.64 -14.42 -2.89
N SER A 81 -5.02 -13.43 -3.53
CA SER A 81 -4.78 -12.15 -2.87
C SER A 81 -6.11 -11.44 -2.62
N TYR A 82 -6.23 -10.87 -1.42
CA TYR A 82 -7.41 -10.12 -0.99
C TYR A 82 -7.01 -8.75 -0.47
N ARG A 83 -7.92 -7.79 -0.62
CA ARG A 83 -7.85 -6.44 -0.07
C ARG A 83 -9.11 -6.17 0.75
N TRP A 84 -8.93 -5.69 1.98
CA TRP A 84 -10.02 -5.57 2.97
C TRP A 84 -10.90 -6.83 3.11
N PRO A 85 -10.33 -8.05 3.25
CA PRO A 85 -11.13 -9.24 3.47
C PRO A 85 -11.77 -9.24 4.87
N THR A 86 -12.94 -9.86 5.00
CA THR A 86 -13.48 -10.25 6.31
C THR A 86 -12.57 -11.29 6.99
N SER A 87 -12.48 -11.24 8.32
CA SER A 87 -11.71 -12.18 9.15
C SER A 87 -12.33 -13.59 9.17
N THR A 88 -12.29 -14.30 8.03
CA THR A 88 -12.82 -15.65 7.85
C THR A 88 -12.05 -16.42 6.77
N VAL A 89 -12.08 -17.76 6.82
CA VAL A 89 -11.47 -18.65 5.81
C VAL A 89 -12.02 -18.42 4.39
N ASN A 90 -13.32 -18.11 4.27
CA ASN A 90 -13.99 -17.78 3.02
C ASN A 90 -14.34 -16.28 3.01
N PRO A 91 -13.35 -15.39 2.78
CA PRO A 91 -13.52 -13.97 3.00
C PRO A 91 -14.45 -13.34 1.96
N LYS A 92 -15.09 -12.24 2.36
CA LYS A 92 -15.67 -11.28 1.44
C LYS A 92 -14.80 -10.03 1.45
N GLU A 93 -14.57 -9.43 0.30
CA GLU A 93 -13.81 -8.18 0.23
C GLU A 93 -14.73 -6.97 0.46
N GLU A 94 -14.35 -6.15 1.43
CA GLU A 94 -15.06 -4.95 1.84
C GLU A 94 -14.53 -3.71 1.12
N TYR A 95 -14.60 -3.69 -0.22
CA TYR A 95 -14.07 -2.60 -1.06
C TYR A 95 -14.56 -1.20 -0.70
N TYR A 96 -15.75 -1.09 -0.11
CA TYR A 96 -16.26 0.19 0.38
C TYR A 96 -15.33 0.86 1.40
N ARG A 97 -14.48 0.10 2.10
CA ARG A 97 -13.46 0.63 3.02
C ARG A 97 -12.29 1.25 2.28
N GLN A 98 -11.87 0.70 1.14
CA GLN A 98 -10.89 1.37 0.28
C GLN A 98 -11.42 2.70 -0.21
N ASP A 99 -12.70 2.74 -0.60
CA ASP A 99 -13.41 3.97 -0.99
C ASP A 99 -13.63 4.93 0.19
N MET A 100 -13.34 4.52 1.43
CA MET A 100 -13.34 5.39 2.60
C MET A 100 -11.95 5.94 2.89
N TYR A 101 -10.89 5.12 2.86
CA TYR A 101 -9.55 5.53 3.28
C TYR A 101 -8.69 6.11 2.16
N VAL A 102 -8.81 5.59 0.93
CA VAL A 102 -8.01 6.06 -0.21
C VAL A 102 -8.45 7.45 -0.69
N PRO A 103 -9.75 7.75 -0.87
CA PRO A 103 -10.18 9.06 -1.34
C PRO A 103 -10.51 10.07 -0.22
N SER A 104 -10.42 9.73 1.08
CA SER A 104 -10.87 10.67 2.11
C SER A 104 -10.10 12.00 2.06
N ASN A 105 -10.84 13.10 2.17
CA ASN A 105 -10.30 14.46 2.20
C ASN A 105 -9.95 14.94 3.61
N ASP A 106 -9.96 14.03 4.59
CA ASP A 106 -9.53 14.31 5.94
C ASP A 106 -8.01 14.23 6.07
N ASP A 107 -7.51 14.58 7.26
CA ASP A 107 -6.08 14.58 7.58
C ASP A 107 -5.47 13.16 7.61
N TYR A 108 -6.29 12.13 7.37
CA TYR A 108 -5.92 10.73 7.35
C TYR A 108 -6.08 10.08 5.97
N GLY A 109 -6.47 10.80 4.91
CA GLY A 109 -6.71 10.24 3.58
C GLY A 109 -5.81 10.76 2.46
N TRP A 110 -6.37 10.86 1.26
CA TRP A 110 -5.72 11.35 0.05
C TRP A 110 -5.03 12.69 0.24
N LYS A 111 -5.66 13.64 0.95
CA LYS A 111 -5.09 14.97 1.17
C LYS A 111 -3.78 14.91 1.96
N SER A 112 -3.74 14.03 2.97
CA SER A 112 -2.55 13.78 3.79
C SER A 112 -1.44 13.13 2.96
N LEU A 113 -1.80 12.13 2.15
CA LEU A 113 -0.91 11.45 1.20
C LEU A 113 -0.31 12.42 0.17
N LYS A 114 -1.12 13.25 -0.49
CA LYS A 114 -0.67 14.28 -1.43
C LYS A 114 0.25 15.30 -0.76
N THR A 115 -0.07 15.72 0.47
CA THR A 115 0.77 16.64 1.23
C THR A 115 2.12 16.00 1.56
N ALA A 116 2.13 14.76 2.04
CA ALA A 116 3.35 14.02 2.35
C ALA A 116 4.26 13.86 1.12
N VAL A 117 3.70 13.55 -0.05
CA VAL A 117 4.45 13.50 -1.31
C VAL A 117 4.95 14.87 -1.73
N GLY A 118 4.15 15.93 -1.57
CA GLY A 118 4.59 17.30 -1.84
C GLY A 118 5.80 17.72 -1.00
N LEU A 119 5.87 17.28 0.26
CA LEU A 119 7.01 17.52 1.15
C LEU A 119 8.29 16.78 0.73
N LEU A 120 8.23 15.82 -0.19
CA LEU A 120 9.45 15.20 -0.76
C LEU A 120 10.23 16.17 -1.65
N PHE A 121 9.61 17.26 -2.10
CA PHE A 121 10.21 18.26 -2.98
C PHE A 121 10.70 19.50 -2.22
N SER A 122 10.69 19.48 -0.88
CA SER A 122 11.13 20.62 -0.05
C SER A 122 12.57 20.51 0.46
N PHE A 123 13.30 19.45 0.09
CA PHE A 123 14.73 19.34 0.41
C PHE A 123 15.54 20.46 -0.30
N PRO A 124 16.57 21.01 0.35
CA PRO A 124 17.38 22.10 -0.21
C PRO A 124 18.18 21.65 -1.44
N SER A 125 18.20 22.47 -2.48
CA SER A 125 19.08 22.27 -3.63
C SER A 125 20.53 22.72 -3.37
N ASP A 126 20.75 23.51 -2.32
CA ASP A 126 22.00 24.17 -1.95
C ASP A 126 22.64 23.58 -0.68
N ALA A 127 22.22 22.39 -0.25
CA ALA A 127 22.83 21.71 0.90
C ALA A 127 24.32 21.42 0.70
N ASP A 128 25.05 21.43 1.81
CA ASP A 128 26.46 21.06 1.81
C ASP A 128 26.62 19.58 1.45
N LYS A 129 27.70 19.22 0.75
CA LYS A 129 27.94 17.82 0.31
C LYS A 129 28.00 16.84 1.48
N ASP A 130 28.45 17.32 2.64
CA ASP A 130 28.50 16.53 3.86
C ASP A 130 27.09 16.21 4.40
N GLU A 131 26.07 16.97 4.00
CA GLU A 131 24.67 16.74 4.39
C GLU A 131 23.97 15.68 3.52
N TYR A 132 24.50 15.34 2.35
CA TYR A 132 23.83 14.48 1.37
C TYR A 132 23.45 13.09 1.89
N PRO A 133 24.33 12.35 2.60
CA PRO A 133 23.96 11.03 3.12
C PRO A 133 22.76 11.06 4.07
N PHE A 134 22.60 12.18 4.79
CA PHE A 134 21.52 12.35 5.77
C PHE A 134 20.23 12.83 5.15
N ILE A 135 20.32 13.74 4.19
CA ILE A 135 19.20 14.14 3.35
C ILE A 135 18.65 12.89 2.65
N TRP A 136 19.53 12.02 2.14
CA TRP A 136 19.13 10.75 1.57
C TRP A 136 18.40 9.87 2.59
N ASP A 137 18.95 9.69 3.79
CA ASP A 137 18.36 8.84 4.82
C ASP A 137 16.99 9.35 5.31
N GLU A 138 16.86 10.68 5.46
CA GLU A 138 15.58 11.34 5.76
C GLU A 138 14.58 11.22 4.60
N PHE A 139 15.04 11.37 3.37
CA PHE A 139 14.19 11.20 2.20
C PHE A 139 13.71 9.75 2.06
N SER A 140 14.58 8.75 2.25
CA SER A 140 14.27 7.36 1.89
C SER A 140 13.53 6.57 2.96
N ASN A 141 13.73 6.87 4.25
CA ASN A 141 13.29 6.00 5.34
C ASN A 141 12.44 6.73 6.40
N THR A 142 11.51 6.00 7.02
CA THR A 142 10.83 6.34 8.27
C THR A 142 11.77 6.28 9.47
N ARG A 143 12.85 5.49 9.38
CA ARG A 143 13.88 5.34 10.41
C ARG A 143 15.25 5.61 9.84
N PHE A 144 15.92 6.58 10.45
CA PHE A 144 17.30 6.94 10.15
C PHE A 144 18.24 5.73 10.34
N GLN A 145 18.89 5.29 9.27
CA GLN A 145 19.83 4.16 9.26
C GLN A 145 21.28 4.58 9.51
N SER A 146 21.61 5.83 9.23
CA SER A 146 22.93 6.40 9.42
C SER A 146 23.25 6.49 10.91
N LYS A 147 24.49 6.16 11.31
CA LYS A 147 24.88 6.18 12.73
C LYS A 147 24.78 7.59 13.33
N GLY A 148 23.87 7.80 14.28
CA GLY A 148 23.75 9.03 15.07
C GLY A 148 22.54 9.87 14.67
N THR A 149 21.90 10.49 15.67
CA THR A 149 20.67 11.26 15.46
C THR A 149 20.95 12.60 14.80
N LYS A 150 19.93 13.19 14.13
CA LYS A 150 19.98 14.58 13.63
C LYS A 150 20.50 15.56 14.69
N ALA A 151 20.04 15.38 15.94
CA ALA A 151 20.46 16.16 17.10
C ALA A 151 21.95 15.96 17.45
N ALA A 152 22.45 14.72 17.43
CA ALA A 152 23.86 14.42 17.71
C ALA A 152 24.82 15.07 16.71
N ARG A 153 24.33 15.42 15.51
CA ARG A 153 25.12 16.02 14.44
C ARG A 153 24.78 17.48 14.14
N LYS A 154 23.93 18.11 14.98
CA LYS A 154 23.50 19.53 14.83
C LYS A 154 22.93 19.85 13.45
N MET A 155 22.24 18.89 12.84
CA MET A 155 21.67 19.07 11.51
C MET A 155 20.48 20.01 11.52
N LYS A 156 20.30 20.74 10.41
CA LYS A 156 19.13 21.58 10.18
C LYS A 156 17.89 20.70 10.01
N ASP A 157 16.78 21.11 10.61
CA ASP A 157 15.48 20.48 10.35
C ASP A 157 14.87 21.10 9.10
N TYR A 158 14.86 20.32 8.00
CA TYR A 158 14.34 20.74 6.72
C TYR A 158 12.82 20.72 6.65
N LYS A 159 12.13 20.13 7.65
CA LYS A 159 10.67 19.90 7.63
C LYS A 159 10.21 19.23 6.33
N ALA A 160 11.07 18.37 5.77
CA ALA A 160 10.79 17.62 4.57
C ALA A 160 10.08 16.31 4.90
N GLY A 161 9.44 15.71 3.89
CA GLY A 161 8.80 14.41 4.00
C GLY A 161 9.81 13.28 3.80
N ASN A 162 9.39 12.06 4.12
CA ASN A 162 10.10 10.83 3.74
C ASN A 162 9.21 9.99 2.82
N LEU A 163 9.82 9.21 1.93
CA LEU A 163 9.16 8.40 0.92
C LEU A 163 8.46 7.17 1.53
N GLU A 164 9.09 6.53 2.51
CA GLU A 164 8.59 5.28 3.09
C GLU A 164 7.28 5.47 3.87
N GLN A 165 7.07 6.62 4.54
CA GLN A 165 5.87 6.88 5.33
C GLN A 165 4.58 6.89 4.50
N PRO A 166 4.44 7.70 3.43
CA PRO A 166 3.24 7.64 2.59
C PRO A 166 3.13 6.31 1.83
N HIS A 167 4.24 5.66 1.47
CA HIS A 167 4.24 4.28 0.95
C HIS A 167 3.57 3.30 1.93
N ASN A 168 4.03 3.27 3.19
CA ASN A 168 3.47 2.40 4.23
C ASN A 168 1.99 2.67 4.46
N LYS A 169 1.58 3.94 4.40
CA LYS A 169 0.18 4.30 4.52
C LYS A 169 -0.66 3.75 3.36
N VAL A 170 -0.21 3.87 2.11
CA VAL A 170 -0.93 3.30 0.95
C VAL A 170 -1.08 1.79 1.07
N HIS A 171 -0.03 1.09 1.52
CA HIS A 171 -0.08 -0.33 1.83
C HIS A 171 -1.21 -0.68 2.82
N LEU A 172 -1.30 0.06 3.92
CA LEU A 172 -2.35 -0.13 4.95
C LEU A 172 -3.75 0.19 4.40
N ASP A 173 -3.91 1.34 3.75
CA ASP A 173 -5.18 1.83 3.20
C ASP A 173 -5.72 0.89 2.10
N LEU A 174 -4.84 0.27 1.31
CA LEU A 174 -5.21 -0.71 0.30
C LEU A 174 -5.51 -2.07 0.90
N GLY A 175 -4.59 -2.59 1.71
CA GLY A 175 -4.59 -3.99 2.08
C GLY A 175 -5.58 -4.30 3.17
N GLY A 176 -5.72 -3.41 4.15
CA GLY A 176 -6.52 -3.73 5.32
C GLY A 176 -5.97 -4.99 6.00
N LEU A 177 -6.76 -6.07 6.13
CA LEU A 177 -6.35 -7.34 6.74
C LEU A 177 -5.73 -8.27 5.69
N GLY A 178 -5.73 -7.80 4.44
CA GLY A 178 -5.30 -8.51 3.27
C GLY A 178 -3.82 -8.33 2.98
N HIS A 179 -3.46 -8.66 1.74
CA HIS A 179 -2.07 -8.88 1.37
C HIS A 179 -1.26 -7.58 1.37
N MET A 180 -1.79 -6.51 0.79
CA MET A 180 -1.08 -5.23 0.68
C MET A 180 -0.66 -4.63 2.04
N ALA A 181 -1.30 -4.97 3.16
CA ALA A 181 -0.97 -4.41 4.47
C ALA A 181 0.09 -5.23 5.23
N ASN A 182 0.48 -6.41 4.72
CA ASN A 182 1.43 -7.29 5.38
C ASN A 182 2.68 -7.48 4.52
N ASN A 183 3.84 -7.11 5.05
CA ASN A 183 5.10 -7.12 4.31
C ASN A 183 5.47 -8.49 3.74
N ASP A 184 5.12 -9.59 4.44
CA ASP A 184 5.46 -10.95 3.99
C ASP A 184 4.59 -11.40 2.80
N TYR A 185 3.43 -10.76 2.60
CA TYR A 185 2.45 -11.17 1.58
C TYR A 185 2.10 -10.08 0.55
N ALA A 186 2.49 -8.83 0.76
CA ALA A 186 2.12 -7.70 -0.09
C ALA A 186 2.51 -7.90 -1.55
N GLY A 187 3.68 -8.48 -1.80
CA GLY A 187 4.18 -8.76 -3.16
C GLY A 187 3.31 -9.72 -3.98
N PHE A 188 2.38 -10.46 -3.36
CA PHE A 188 1.45 -11.32 -4.11
C PHE A 188 0.26 -10.55 -4.72
N ASP A 189 -0.09 -9.38 -4.19
CA ASP A 189 -1.17 -8.58 -4.76
C ASP A 189 -0.68 -7.84 -6.02
N PRO A 190 -1.32 -7.99 -7.19
CA PRO A 190 -0.87 -7.33 -8.42
C PRO A 190 -0.72 -5.81 -8.34
N ILE A 191 -1.47 -5.11 -7.47
CA ILE A 191 -1.34 -3.66 -7.31
C ILE A 191 -0.01 -3.25 -6.67
N PHE A 192 0.66 -4.16 -5.97
CA PHE A 192 1.99 -3.93 -5.38
C PHE A 192 2.98 -3.37 -6.41
N TYR A 193 2.95 -3.88 -7.64
CA TYR A 193 3.87 -3.47 -8.71
C TYR A 193 3.45 -2.19 -9.43
N LEU A 194 2.23 -1.72 -9.18
CA LEU A 194 1.73 -0.45 -9.70
C LEU A 194 1.93 0.68 -8.69
N HIS A 195 1.88 0.35 -7.40
CA HIS A 195 2.33 1.21 -6.32
C HIS A 195 3.82 1.54 -6.48
#